data_AF-A0A7C1Y9V9-F1
#
_entry.id   AF-A0A7C1Y9V9-F1
#
_cell.length_a   1.000
_cell.length_b   1.000
_cell.length_c   1.000
_cell.angle_alpha   90.00
_cell.angle_beta   90.00
_cell.angle_gamma   90.00
#
_symmetry.space_group_name_H-M   'P 1'
#
loop_
_entity.id
_entity.type
_entity.pdbx_description
1 polymer ?
#
loop_
_entity_poly.entity_id
_entity_poly.type
_entity_poly.pdbx_seq_one_letter_code
_entity_poly.pdbx_strand_id
1 'polypeptide(L)'
;MSYDPIPEEYCQHDFYAGFDPRDLGSAFKCSALDVFRPEDGRLFWPLDFHYPRGFVPLSFTVVADGPLWGTQISADATPLPTSRGLQARMVGPHLYVSEIQIEDAWEVQMRAEKAGQAIPAFLGDFPRIWDDRVRELEAWLHHLEGMDVTGADLSQIGEFYGKSIRFLRRAWEIHFEVMYPLVANYVGFYGLCSELNIDPNQIGRFLQGYDTKIMETDRELWGMTRRVRELGLEDLFAVTAPGDIAVELASAGADAAQFLEEFDRFLDTYGRRSEGLIDLTSAPWIEDPTSPLGSIKTFLLMDSDHDFEQANREVVAEREEAIAQARGRLTVEELEQFDAALASCQHANFNWWNEEHNFYIDLRAHLPVRRAAVALAEAVGAESPDDALFLFGSELDQVLNGERKWTEFNDLISDRRAYFQDWSARRADMPKMLGSVPDEAVDPVMKEVFGMGEHFFAAVSGTPTDVLKGVPAAAGTAEGPARVLFSADDLHTVMPGEILVCEATSPNWTPAFAKIAACVCDSGGTLTHASIVSREYRIPCVTGVAVATKQIRTGDQILVNGTTGEVTLLGRLDEDEGTEPGPS
;
A
#
# COMPACT_ATOMS: atom_id res chain seq x y z
N MET A 1 -30.79 -17.57 1.44
CA MET A 1 -30.33 -16.60 2.44
C MET A 1 -30.63 -15.22 1.88
N SER A 2 -31.21 -14.32 2.68
CA SER A 2 -31.30 -12.91 2.33
C SER A 2 -29.90 -12.35 2.48
N TYR A 3 -29.30 -11.86 1.41
CA TYR A 3 -28.02 -11.14 1.42
C TYR A 3 -28.31 -9.65 1.23
N ASP A 4 -27.40 -8.80 1.66
CA ASP A 4 -27.53 -7.36 1.43
C ASP A 4 -27.16 -7.05 -0.03
N PRO A 5 -28.14 -6.65 -0.87
CA PRO A 5 -27.85 -6.38 -2.28
C PRO A 5 -26.96 -5.15 -2.41
N ILE A 6 -26.12 -5.15 -3.43
CA ILE A 6 -25.36 -3.95 -3.79
C ILE A 6 -26.35 -2.84 -4.20
N PRO A 7 -26.25 -1.62 -3.66
CA PRO A 7 -27.10 -0.51 -4.07
C PRO A 7 -27.08 -0.29 -5.59
N GLU A 8 -28.24 -0.01 -6.17
CA GLU A 8 -28.39 0.10 -7.63
C GLU A 8 -27.48 1.19 -8.23
N GLU A 9 -27.25 2.28 -7.50
CA GLU A 9 -26.32 3.35 -7.88
C GLU A 9 -24.88 2.87 -8.12
N TYR A 10 -24.44 1.80 -7.44
CA TYR A 10 -23.11 1.20 -7.61
C TYR A 10 -23.09 0.09 -8.66
N CYS A 11 -24.26 -0.36 -9.13
CA CYS A 11 -24.38 -1.35 -10.22
C CYS A 11 -24.52 -0.69 -11.60
N GLN A 12 -24.54 0.65 -11.67
CA GLN A 12 -24.75 1.40 -12.91
C GLN A 12 -23.49 1.48 -13.78
N HIS A 13 -23.70 1.56 -15.10
CA HIS A 13 -22.64 1.62 -16.12
C HIS A 13 -22.24 3.06 -16.52
N ASP A 14 -22.66 4.09 -15.77
CA ASP A 14 -22.20 5.47 -15.97
C ASP A 14 -20.75 5.61 -15.44
N PHE A 15 -19.85 4.92 -16.14
CA PHE A 15 -18.43 4.89 -15.91
C PHE A 15 -17.73 6.02 -16.68
N TYR A 16 -16.44 5.88 -16.92
CA TYR A 16 -15.72 6.72 -17.87
C TYR A 16 -16.42 6.86 -19.22
N ALA A 17 -16.36 8.06 -19.80
CA ALA A 17 -16.96 8.33 -21.11
C ALA A 17 -16.46 7.32 -22.17
N GLY A 18 -17.38 6.75 -22.93
CA GLY A 18 -17.06 5.76 -23.97
C GLY A 18 -16.59 4.40 -23.46
N PHE A 19 -16.74 4.11 -22.17
CA PHE A 19 -16.39 2.81 -21.58
C PHE A 19 -17.15 1.65 -22.24
N ASP A 20 -16.40 0.62 -22.65
CA ASP A 20 -16.93 -0.68 -23.00
C ASP A 20 -16.47 -1.71 -21.96
N PRO A 21 -17.37 -2.58 -21.43
CA PRO A 21 -16.95 -3.64 -20.50
C PRO A 21 -15.82 -4.54 -21.01
N ARG A 22 -15.64 -4.65 -22.34
CA ARG A 22 -14.53 -5.37 -22.97
C ARG A 22 -13.17 -4.72 -22.73
N ASP A 23 -13.12 -3.44 -22.38
CA ASP A 23 -11.89 -2.69 -22.09
C ASP A 23 -11.25 -3.14 -20.77
N LEU A 24 -12.00 -3.82 -19.89
CA LEU A 24 -11.46 -4.50 -18.71
C LEU A 24 -10.92 -5.91 -19.03
N GLY A 25 -11.08 -6.40 -20.28
CA GLY A 25 -10.95 -7.78 -20.74
C GLY A 25 -9.54 -8.36 -20.77
N SER A 26 -8.81 -8.24 -19.66
CA SER A 26 -7.52 -8.86 -19.42
C SER A 26 -7.66 -10.36 -19.15
N ALA A 27 -6.55 -11.11 -19.24
CA ALA A 27 -6.55 -12.53 -18.91
C ALA A 27 -6.79 -12.72 -17.42
N PHE A 28 -7.65 -13.69 -17.05
CA PHE A 28 -7.90 -14.06 -15.66
C PHE A 28 -7.97 -15.58 -15.52
N LYS A 29 -7.71 -16.07 -14.31
CA LYS A 29 -7.72 -17.51 -14.03
C LYS A 29 -9.07 -18.00 -13.52
N CYS A 30 -9.73 -17.21 -12.67
CA CYS A 30 -10.99 -17.56 -12.02
C CYS A 30 -12.05 -16.47 -12.15
N SER A 31 -11.70 -15.20 -11.90
CA SER A 31 -12.63 -14.08 -11.95
C SER A 31 -12.00 -12.86 -12.60
N ALA A 32 -12.73 -12.19 -13.49
CA ALA A 32 -12.28 -10.95 -14.12
C ALA A 32 -12.51 -9.74 -13.20
N LEU A 33 -11.79 -8.66 -13.49
CA LEU A 33 -12.21 -7.32 -13.08
C LEU A 33 -13.52 -6.97 -13.79
N ASP A 34 -14.51 -6.50 -13.05
CA ASP A 34 -15.83 -6.16 -13.60
C ASP A 34 -16.49 -5.03 -12.80
N VAL A 35 -17.65 -4.55 -13.25
CA VAL A 35 -18.52 -3.68 -12.45
C VAL A 35 -19.45 -4.51 -11.56
N PHE A 36 -19.96 -3.91 -10.50
CA PHE A 36 -20.88 -4.58 -9.58
C PHE A 36 -22.18 -5.02 -10.25
N ARG A 37 -22.68 -6.18 -9.82
CA ARG A 37 -24.03 -6.66 -10.11
C ARG A 37 -24.79 -6.88 -8.79
N PRO A 38 -26.13 -6.82 -8.78
CA PRO A 38 -26.89 -7.04 -7.56
C PRO A 38 -26.54 -8.35 -6.82
N GLU A 39 -26.26 -9.43 -7.56
CA GLU A 39 -25.87 -10.73 -6.98
C GLU A 39 -24.50 -10.76 -6.29
N ASP A 40 -23.62 -9.79 -6.57
CA ASP A 40 -22.34 -9.69 -5.88
C ASP A 40 -22.53 -9.40 -4.38
N GLY A 41 -23.70 -8.90 -3.97
CA GLY A 41 -24.04 -8.62 -2.56
C GLY A 41 -24.02 -9.85 -1.64
N ARG A 42 -23.95 -11.06 -2.20
CA ARG A 42 -23.72 -12.31 -1.45
C ARG A 42 -22.33 -12.41 -0.82
N LEU A 43 -21.36 -11.64 -1.34
CA LEU A 43 -19.98 -11.60 -0.86
C LEU A 43 -19.72 -10.32 -0.09
N PHE A 44 -18.61 -10.30 0.62
CA PHE A 44 -18.09 -9.14 1.33
C PHE A 44 -17.10 -8.38 0.45
N TRP A 45 -17.32 -7.08 0.30
CA TRP A 45 -16.53 -6.23 -0.57
C TRP A 45 -16.01 -5.02 0.21
N PRO A 46 -14.82 -5.10 0.81
CA PRO A 46 -14.09 -3.93 1.29
C PRO A 46 -13.61 -3.03 0.15
N LEU A 47 -13.70 -1.73 0.38
CA LEU A 47 -13.05 -0.72 -0.43
C LEU A 47 -11.53 -0.89 -0.27
N ASP A 48 -10.83 -1.05 -1.39
CA ASP A 48 -9.39 -1.29 -1.35
C ASP A 48 -8.64 -0.01 -0.95
N PHE A 49 -7.90 -0.08 0.15
CA PHE A 49 -7.16 1.04 0.75
C PHE A 49 -5.85 1.35 0.03
N HIS A 50 -5.32 0.43 -0.78
CA HIS A 50 -4.04 0.64 -1.45
C HIS A 50 -4.12 1.72 -2.54
N TYR A 51 -5.34 2.05 -3.00
CA TYR A 51 -5.59 2.92 -4.15
C TYR A 51 -6.51 4.12 -3.79
N PRO A 52 -6.08 4.99 -2.87
CA PRO A 52 -6.94 6.07 -2.37
C PRO A 52 -7.31 7.10 -3.45
N ARG A 53 -6.43 7.35 -4.43
CA ARG A 53 -6.71 8.27 -5.56
C ARG A 53 -7.72 7.71 -6.56
N GLY A 54 -7.87 6.38 -6.60
CA GLY A 54 -8.56 5.67 -7.68
C GLY A 54 -7.69 5.51 -8.93
N PHE A 55 -8.31 5.02 -10.00
CA PHE A 55 -7.65 4.61 -11.23
C PHE A 55 -8.09 5.43 -12.44
N VAL A 56 -7.11 5.96 -13.17
CA VAL A 56 -7.29 6.38 -14.57
C VAL A 56 -7.52 5.15 -15.47
N PRO A 57 -8.15 5.31 -16.64
CA PRO A 57 -8.49 4.21 -17.56
C PRO A 57 -7.39 3.18 -17.82
N LEU A 58 -6.15 3.62 -18.08
CA LEU A 58 -5.04 2.70 -18.34
C LEU A 58 -4.70 1.83 -17.12
N SER A 59 -4.91 2.35 -15.91
CA SER A 59 -4.59 1.62 -14.68
C SER A 59 -5.43 0.36 -14.49
N PHE A 60 -6.62 0.26 -15.09
CA PHE A 60 -7.41 -0.98 -15.02
C PHE A 60 -6.73 -2.15 -15.69
N THR A 61 -6.00 -1.92 -16.79
CA THR A 61 -5.12 -2.94 -17.38
C THR A 61 -4.02 -3.31 -16.41
N VAL A 62 -3.41 -2.33 -15.74
CA VAL A 62 -2.30 -2.58 -14.80
C VAL A 62 -2.75 -3.37 -13.57
N VAL A 63 -3.93 -3.08 -13.03
CA VAL A 63 -4.51 -3.83 -11.91
C VAL A 63 -4.90 -5.24 -12.34
N ALA A 64 -5.57 -5.37 -13.49
CA ALA A 64 -6.06 -6.67 -13.96
C ALA A 64 -4.91 -7.62 -14.30
N ASP A 65 -3.88 -7.12 -15.00
CA ASP A 65 -2.70 -7.89 -15.38
C ASP A 65 -1.65 -7.97 -14.25
N GLY A 66 -1.71 -7.10 -13.25
CA GLY A 66 -0.81 -7.12 -12.10
C GLY A 66 -1.40 -7.93 -10.95
N PRO A 67 -1.88 -7.27 -9.88
CA PRO A 67 -2.27 -7.93 -8.64
C PRO A 67 -3.42 -8.93 -8.82
N LEU A 68 -4.46 -8.64 -9.61
CA LEU A 68 -5.58 -9.57 -9.77
C LEU A 68 -5.15 -10.87 -10.47
N TRP A 69 -4.36 -10.76 -11.53
CA TRP A 69 -3.73 -11.91 -12.17
C TRP A 69 -2.81 -12.68 -11.21
N GLY A 70 -1.90 -11.96 -10.54
CA GLY A 70 -0.91 -12.52 -9.64
C GLY A 70 -1.53 -13.33 -8.49
N THR A 71 -2.59 -12.80 -7.86
CA THR A 71 -3.32 -13.50 -6.79
C THR A 71 -3.87 -14.84 -7.28
N GLN A 72 -4.58 -14.85 -8.40
CA GLN A 72 -5.31 -16.04 -8.84
C GLN A 72 -4.39 -17.12 -9.40
N ILE A 73 -3.31 -16.74 -10.08
CA ILE A 73 -2.32 -17.69 -10.58
C ILE A 73 -1.52 -18.31 -9.44
N SER A 74 -1.07 -17.49 -8.49
CA SER A 74 -0.26 -17.98 -7.37
C SER A 74 -1.07 -18.82 -6.40
N ALA A 75 -2.33 -18.44 -6.15
CA ALA A 75 -3.26 -19.23 -5.34
C ALA A 75 -3.58 -20.59 -5.97
N ASP A 76 -3.41 -20.78 -7.29
CA ASP A 76 -3.54 -22.07 -7.98
C ASP A 76 -2.21 -22.85 -8.00
N ALA A 77 -1.09 -22.17 -8.24
CA ALA A 77 0.24 -22.77 -8.35
C ALA A 77 0.80 -23.25 -6.99
N THR A 78 0.62 -22.46 -5.94
CA THR A 78 0.85 -22.86 -4.55
C THR A 78 -0.51 -22.89 -3.85
N PRO A 79 -1.23 -24.02 -3.96
CA PRO A 79 -2.67 -24.05 -3.79
C PRO A 79 -3.09 -23.61 -2.39
N LEU A 80 -3.66 -22.40 -2.29
CA LEU A 80 -4.34 -21.99 -1.08
C LEU A 80 -5.54 -22.92 -0.84
N PRO A 81 -5.73 -23.48 0.36
CA PRO A 81 -6.77 -24.48 0.58
C PRO A 81 -8.19 -23.96 0.34
N THR A 82 -8.47 -22.74 0.81
CA THR A 82 -9.81 -22.17 0.94
C THR A 82 -10.14 -21.08 -0.10
N SER A 83 -9.15 -20.65 -0.89
CA SER A 83 -9.26 -19.50 -1.78
C SER A 83 -8.60 -19.77 -3.14
N ARG A 84 -9.13 -19.15 -4.20
CA ARG A 84 -8.51 -19.07 -5.53
C ARG A 84 -7.91 -17.68 -5.80
N GLY A 85 -7.56 -16.95 -4.76
CA GLY A 85 -7.05 -15.58 -4.82
C GLY A 85 -8.17 -14.54 -4.73
N LEU A 86 -7.91 -13.35 -5.26
CA LEU A 86 -8.80 -12.21 -5.13
C LEU A 86 -9.50 -11.87 -6.45
N GLN A 87 -10.69 -11.30 -6.32
CA GLN A 87 -11.47 -10.69 -7.39
C GLN A 87 -11.83 -9.25 -7.01
N ALA A 88 -12.16 -8.44 -8.01
CA ALA A 88 -12.50 -7.05 -7.77
C ALA A 88 -13.74 -6.59 -8.55
N ARG A 89 -14.40 -5.59 -7.99
CA ARG A 89 -15.50 -4.82 -8.59
C ARG A 89 -15.22 -3.34 -8.51
N MET A 90 -15.69 -2.59 -9.50
CA MET A 90 -15.47 -1.15 -9.57
C MET A 90 -16.69 -0.36 -9.11
N VAL A 91 -16.43 0.75 -8.42
CA VAL A 91 -17.38 1.85 -8.23
C VAL A 91 -16.65 3.14 -8.59
N GLY A 92 -17.05 3.72 -9.72
CA GLY A 92 -16.24 4.76 -10.35
C GLY A 92 -14.78 4.30 -10.51
N PRO A 93 -13.78 5.17 -10.28
CA PRO A 93 -12.38 4.80 -10.43
C PRO A 93 -11.83 3.93 -9.29
N HIS A 94 -12.65 3.49 -8.32
CA HIS A 94 -12.18 2.78 -7.13
C HIS A 94 -12.53 1.30 -7.15
N LEU A 95 -11.66 0.50 -6.54
CA LEU A 95 -11.83 -0.94 -6.43
C LEU A 95 -12.37 -1.36 -5.08
N TYR A 96 -13.26 -2.33 -5.14
CA TYR A 96 -13.62 -3.17 -4.02
C TYR A 96 -13.12 -4.58 -4.31
N VAL A 97 -12.52 -5.22 -3.32
CA VAL A 97 -11.91 -6.53 -3.47
C VAL A 97 -12.64 -7.57 -2.62
N SER A 98 -12.73 -8.80 -3.12
CA SER A 98 -13.29 -9.94 -2.40
C SER A 98 -12.42 -11.16 -2.68
N GLU A 99 -12.42 -12.08 -1.73
CA GLU A 99 -11.85 -13.42 -1.90
C GLU A 99 -12.68 -14.28 -2.88
N ILE A 100 -12.03 -15.22 -3.56
CA ILE A 100 -12.66 -16.23 -4.41
C ILE A 100 -12.71 -17.55 -3.60
N GLN A 101 -13.78 -17.73 -2.83
CA GLN A 101 -13.91 -18.84 -1.88
C GLN A 101 -14.06 -20.22 -2.57
N ILE A 102 -13.56 -21.26 -1.90
CA ILE A 102 -13.74 -22.67 -2.27
C ILE A 102 -14.59 -23.36 -1.20
N GLU A 103 -15.81 -23.77 -1.58
CA GLU A 103 -16.76 -24.41 -0.66
C GLU A 103 -16.66 -25.96 -0.67
N ASP A 104 -16.10 -26.56 -1.73
CA ASP A 104 -16.02 -28.01 -1.86
C ASP A 104 -14.96 -28.60 -0.93
N ALA A 105 -15.40 -29.35 0.09
CA ALA A 105 -14.52 -29.90 1.12
C ALA A 105 -13.45 -30.87 0.57
N TRP A 106 -13.74 -31.59 -0.51
CA TRP A 106 -12.76 -32.47 -1.15
C TRP A 106 -11.65 -31.65 -1.82
N GLU A 107 -12.01 -30.59 -2.56
CA GLU A 107 -11.05 -29.68 -3.17
C GLU A 107 -10.18 -29.00 -2.11
N VAL A 108 -10.78 -28.50 -1.03
CA VAL A 108 -10.05 -27.87 0.09
C VAL A 108 -9.02 -28.83 0.67
N GLN A 109 -9.40 -30.07 0.98
CA GLN A 109 -8.50 -31.08 1.52
C GLN A 109 -7.36 -31.41 0.55
N MET A 110 -7.66 -31.62 -0.74
CA MET A 110 -6.66 -31.91 -1.76
C MET A 110 -5.66 -30.76 -1.93
N ARG A 111 -6.13 -29.51 -1.89
CA ARG A 111 -5.27 -28.30 -1.95
C ARG A 111 -4.40 -28.19 -0.71
N ALA A 112 -4.94 -28.43 0.48
CA ALA A 112 -4.19 -28.45 1.73
C ALA A 112 -3.05 -29.47 1.73
N GLU A 113 -3.30 -30.68 1.22
CA GLU A 113 -2.27 -31.72 1.09
C GLU A 113 -1.14 -31.30 0.16
N LYS A 114 -1.45 -30.65 -0.97
CA LYS A 114 -0.44 -30.12 -1.89
C LYS A 114 0.36 -28.97 -1.27
N ALA A 115 -0.31 -28.03 -0.61
CA ALA A 115 0.35 -26.93 0.09
C ALA A 115 1.31 -27.45 1.17
N GLY A 116 0.88 -28.42 1.98
CA GLY A 116 1.71 -29.04 3.01
C GLY A 116 2.95 -29.78 2.47
N GLN A 117 2.93 -30.21 1.20
CA GLN A 117 4.09 -30.82 0.55
C GLN A 117 5.06 -29.77 -0.05
N ALA A 118 4.52 -28.67 -0.59
CA ALA A 118 5.31 -27.67 -1.31
C ALA A 118 5.94 -26.60 -0.41
N ILE A 119 5.18 -26.09 0.57
CA ILE A 119 5.57 -24.94 1.40
C ILE A 119 6.85 -25.19 2.21
N PRO A 120 7.06 -26.36 2.87
CA PRO A 120 8.27 -26.56 3.67
C PRO A 120 9.57 -26.44 2.88
N ALA A 121 9.61 -26.95 1.65
CA ALA A 121 10.78 -26.84 0.78
C ALA A 121 11.01 -25.39 0.32
N PHE A 122 9.93 -24.66 0.03
CA PHE A 122 9.98 -23.24 -0.29
C PHE A 122 10.57 -22.43 0.88
N LEU A 123 10.05 -22.61 2.09
CA LEU A 123 10.49 -21.86 3.27
C LEU A 123 11.97 -22.15 3.59
N GLY A 124 12.39 -23.41 3.52
CA GLY A 124 13.78 -23.79 3.80
C GLY A 124 14.82 -23.15 2.87
N ASP A 125 14.45 -22.87 1.62
CA ASP A 125 15.33 -22.30 0.58
C ASP A 125 14.97 -20.83 0.24
N PHE A 126 14.15 -20.20 1.08
CA PHE A 126 13.58 -18.88 0.79
C PHE A 126 14.61 -17.80 0.43
N PRO A 127 15.72 -17.60 1.17
CA PRO A 127 16.69 -16.56 0.83
C PRO A 127 17.24 -16.68 -0.60
N ARG A 128 17.53 -17.91 -1.05
CA ARG A 128 18.00 -18.15 -2.42
C ARG A 128 16.90 -17.87 -3.44
N ILE A 129 15.68 -18.31 -3.17
CA ILE A 129 14.52 -18.07 -4.04
C ILE A 129 14.32 -16.56 -4.19
N TRP A 130 14.27 -15.82 -3.09
CA TRP A 130 14.07 -14.37 -3.13
C TRP A 130 15.21 -13.64 -3.85
N ASP A 131 16.47 -13.99 -3.57
CA ASP A 131 17.62 -13.44 -4.27
C ASP A 131 17.57 -13.67 -5.79
N ASP A 132 17.13 -14.86 -6.22
CA ASP A 132 16.94 -15.17 -7.64
C ASP A 132 15.81 -14.31 -8.25
N ARG A 133 14.73 -14.07 -7.50
CA ARG A 133 13.62 -13.23 -7.94
C ARG A 133 13.98 -11.75 -8.02
N VAL A 134 14.71 -11.23 -7.04
CA VAL A 134 15.25 -9.86 -7.08
C VAL A 134 16.17 -9.68 -8.28
N ARG A 135 17.07 -10.63 -8.55
CA ARG A 135 17.92 -10.60 -9.77
C ARG A 135 17.10 -10.61 -11.06
N GLU A 136 16.02 -11.39 -11.11
CA GLU A 136 15.10 -11.42 -12.26
C GLU A 136 14.42 -10.06 -12.46
N LEU A 137 13.85 -9.48 -11.41
CA LEU A 137 13.16 -8.18 -11.42
C LEU A 137 14.10 -7.05 -11.87
N GLU A 138 15.28 -6.97 -11.29
CA GLU A 138 16.29 -5.95 -11.61
C GLU A 138 16.81 -6.10 -13.05
N ALA A 139 17.00 -7.34 -13.53
CA ALA A 139 17.41 -7.57 -14.92
C ALA A 139 16.34 -7.12 -15.93
N TRP A 140 15.07 -7.33 -15.63
CA TRP A 140 13.96 -6.82 -16.44
C TRP A 140 13.90 -5.29 -16.45
N LEU A 141 13.96 -4.67 -15.27
CA LEU A 141 13.93 -3.21 -15.15
C LEU A 141 15.10 -2.57 -15.88
N HIS A 142 16.32 -3.07 -15.66
CA HIS A 142 17.51 -2.58 -16.36
C HIS A 142 17.39 -2.69 -17.88
N HIS A 143 16.81 -3.79 -18.38
CA HIS A 143 16.55 -3.94 -19.81
C HIS A 143 15.57 -2.90 -20.35
N LEU A 144 14.44 -2.69 -19.66
CA LEU A 144 13.41 -1.72 -20.07
C LEU A 144 13.92 -0.28 -20.00
N GLU A 145 14.70 0.05 -18.97
CA GLU A 145 15.35 1.37 -18.83
C GLU A 145 16.33 1.64 -19.97
N GLY A 146 17.10 0.63 -20.39
CA GLY A 146 18.02 0.73 -21.51
C GLY A 146 17.36 0.87 -22.89
N MET A 147 16.05 0.69 -23.00
CA MET A 147 15.30 0.96 -24.24
C MET A 147 15.00 2.45 -24.34
N ASP A 148 15.52 3.13 -25.36
CA ASP A 148 15.14 4.51 -25.67
C ASP A 148 13.81 4.56 -26.42
N VAL A 149 12.83 5.27 -25.85
CA VAL A 149 11.50 5.50 -26.44
C VAL A 149 11.26 6.97 -26.76
N THR A 150 12.22 7.84 -26.46
CA THR A 150 12.11 9.27 -26.75
C THR A 150 12.22 9.48 -28.26
N GLY A 151 11.19 10.09 -28.86
CA GLY A 151 11.11 10.27 -30.32
C GLY A 151 10.94 8.98 -31.12
N ALA A 152 10.59 7.86 -30.47
CA ALA A 152 10.30 6.60 -31.13
C ALA A 152 8.98 6.66 -31.92
N ASP A 153 8.84 5.83 -32.95
CA ASP A 153 7.58 5.70 -33.68
C ASP A 153 6.55 4.84 -32.90
N LEU A 154 5.28 4.90 -33.31
CA LEU A 154 4.18 4.20 -32.62
C LEU A 154 4.40 2.68 -32.52
N SER A 155 5.04 2.06 -33.52
CA SER A 155 5.31 0.62 -33.50
C SER A 155 6.40 0.27 -32.48
N GLN A 156 7.43 1.11 -32.35
CA GLN A 156 8.48 0.94 -31.36
C GLN A 156 7.95 1.15 -29.94
N ILE A 157 7.10 2.16 -29.74
CA ILE A 157 6.41 2.40 -28.46
C ILE A 157 5.51 1.20 -28.13
N GLY A 158 4.81 0.63 -29.12
CA GLY A 158 3.99 -0.57 -28.94
C GLY A 158 4.79 -1.80 -28.53
N GLU A 159 5.98 -2.00 -29.10
CA GLU A 159 6.88 -3.09 -28.66
C GLU A 159 7.32 -2.89 -27.20
N PHE A 160 7.66 -1.66 -26.82
CA PHE A 160 8.02 -1.32 -25.45
C PHE A 160 6.85 -1.54 -24.49
N TYR A 161 5.65 -1.03 -24.80
CA TYR A 161 4.43 -1.24 -24.02
C TYR A 161 4.14 -2.74 -23.81
N GLY A 162 4.22 -3.54 -24.87
CA GLY A 162 4.03 -4.99 -24.77
C GLY A 162 5.07 -5.69 -23.89
N LYS A 163 6.32 -5.20 -23.84
CA LYS A 163 7.34 -5.69 -22.89
C LYS A 163 7.02 -5.25 -21.46
N SER A 164 6.59 -4.01 -21.27
CA SER A 164 6.20 -3.46 -19.97
C SER A 164 5.06 -4.26 -19.34
N ILE A 165 4.03 -4.63 -20.10
CA ILE A 165 2.93 -5.48 -19.62
C ILE A 165 3.40 -6.88 -19.23
N ARG A 166 4.33 -7.48 -19.99
CA ARG A 166 4.90 -8.79 -19.63
C ARG A 166 5.71 -8.73 -18.33
N PHE A 167 6.51 -7.69 -18.16
CA PHE A 167 7.24 -7.46 -16.93
C PHE A 167 6.30 -7.26 -15.75
N LEU A 168 5.28 -6.40 -15.89
CA LEU A 168 4.27 -6.15 -14.87
C LEU A 168 3.61 -7.45 -14.40
N ARG A 169 3.11 -8.28 -15.33
CA ARG A 169 2.52 -9.59 -15.02
C ARG A 169 3.48 -10.46 -14.23
N ARG A 170 4.73 -10.58 -14.70
CA ARG A 170 5.73 -11.42 -14.05
C ARG A 170 6.10 -10.90 -12.66
N ALA A 171 6.22 -9.59 -12.48
CA ALA A 171 6.52 -9.00 -11.18
C ALA A 171 5.43 -9.30 -10.15
N TRP A 172 4.15 -9.22 -10.54
CA TRP A 172 3.03 -9.56 -9.67
C TRP A 172 2.81 -11.06 -9.48
N GLU A 173 3.17 -11.91 -10.45
CA GLU A 173 3.28 -13.35 -10.22
C GLU A 173 4.31 -13.65 -9.12
N ILE A 174 5.50 -13.06 -9.21
CA ILE A 174 6.55 -13.21 -8.19
C ILE A 174 6.07 -12.73 -6.83
N HIS A 175 5.38 -11.58 -6.78
CA HIS A 175 4.83 -11.02 -5.55
C HIS A 175 3.96 -12.06 -4.81
N PHE A 176 2.95 -12.62 -5.47
CA PHE A 176 2.02 -13.55 -4.84
C PHE A 176 2.56 -14.99 -4.72
N GLU A 177 3.47 -15.42 -5.60
CA GLU A 177 4.23 -16.67 -5.50
C GLU A 177 5.00 -16.72 -4.18
N VAL A 178 5.58 -15.58 -3.79
CA VAL A 178 6.30 -15.44 -2.52
C VAL A 178 5.35 -15.19 -1.36
N MET A 179 4.40 -14.27 -1.50
CA MET A 179 3.55 -13.84 -0.39
C MET A 179 2.75 -14.99 0.21
N TYR A 180 2.05 -15.80 -0.60
CA TYR A 180 1.12 -16.80 -0.05
C TYR A 180 1.78 -17.85 0.87
N PRO A 181 2.90 -18.48 0.50
CA PRO A 181 3.64 -19.35 1.41
C PRO A 181 4.07 -18.65 2.71
N LEU A 182 4.50 -17.39 2.62
CA LEU A 182 4.94 -16.63 3.80
C LEU A 182 3.76 -16.27 4.71
N VAL A 183 2.62 -15.84 4.15
CA VAL A 183 1.40 -15.61 4.94
C VAL A 183 0.98 -16.91 5.62
N ALA A 184 1.00 -18.05 4.92
CA ALA A 184 0.66 -19.35 5.49
C ALA A 184 1.60 -19.74 6.64
N ASN A 185 2.91 -19.49 6.50
CA ASN A 185 3.90 -19.71 7.56
C ASN A 185 3.63 -18.84 8.80
N TYR A 186 3.31 -17.55 8.58
CA TYR A 186 2.97 -16.62 9.65
C TYR A 186 1.68 -17.04 10.39
N VAL A 187 0.61 -17.31 9.65
CA VAL A 187 -0.68 -17.75 10.22
C VAL A 187 -0.51 -19.09 10.96
N GLY A 188 0.34 -19.99 10.46
CA GLY A 188 0.70 -21.21 11.17
C GLY A 188 1.38 -20.94 12.50
N PHE A 189 2.33 -19.99 12.55
CA PHE A 189 2.99 -19.59 13.80
C PHE A 189 2.04 -18.85 14.75
N TYR A 190 1.11 -18.06 14.22
CA TYR A 190 0.01 -17.45 14.98
C TYR A 190 -0.86 -18.50 15.68
N GLY A 191 -1.28 -19.52 14.94
CA GLY A 191 -2.07 -20.64 15.47
C GLY A 191 -1.32 -21.37 16.58
N LEU A 192 -0.04 -21.70 16.35
CA LEU A 192 0.81 -22.35 17.34
C LEU A 192 0.97 -21.50 18.61
N CYS A 193 1.25 -20.19 18.49
CA CYS A 193 1.34 -19.31 19.65
C CYS A 193 0.04 -19.33 20.47
N SER A 194 -1.11 -19.29 19.79
CA SER A 194 -2.42 -19.37 20.44
C SER A 194 -2.60 -20.69 21.23
N GLU A 195 -2.23 -21.83 20.63
CA GLU A 195 -2.27 -23.16 21.28
C GLU A 195 -1.35 -23.24 22.50
N LEU A 196 -0.18 -22.60 22.41
CA LEU A 196 0.81 -22.52 23.49
C LEU A 196 0.48 -21.47 24.56
N ASN A 197 -0.67 -20.79 24.49
CA ASN A 197 -1.05 -19.67 25.35
C ASN A 197 -0.04 -18.51 25.36
N ILE A 198 0.66 -18.32 24.23
CA ILE A 198 1.46 -17.14 23.94
C ILE A 198 0.54 -16.15 23.22
N ASP A 199 0.45 -14.93 23.72
CA ASP A 199 -0.30 -13.85 23.07
C ASP A 199 0.21 -13.65 21.62
N PRO A 200 -0.60 -13.94 20.59
CA PRO A 200 -0.16 -13.84 19.19
C PRO A 200 0.22 -12.43 18.77
N ASN A 201 -0.25 -11.40 19.49
CA ASN A 201 0.16 -10.02 19.24
C ASN A 201 1.65 -9.77 19.52
N GLN A 202 2.33 -10.70 20.20
CA GLN A 202 3.78 -10.65 20.37
C GLN A 202 4.56 -11.04 19.11
N ILE A 203 3.94 -11.66 18.11
CA ILE A 203 4.65 -12.17 16.93
C ILE A 203 5.33 -11.04 16.15
N GLY A 204 4.67 -9.88 16.01
CA GLY A 204 5.29 -8.69 15.43
C GLY A 204 6.60 -8.31 16.14
N ARG A 205 6.66 -8.46 17.47
CA ARG A 205 7.90 -8.24 18.25
C ARG A 205 8.92 -9.36 18.08
N PHE A 206 8.49 -10.60 17.87
CA PHE A 206 9.42 -11.70 17.59
C PHE A 206 10.10 -11.56 16.22
N LEU A 207 9.47 -10.80 15.33
CA LEU A 207 9.87 -10.59 13.94
C LEU A 207 10.26 -9.13 13.65
N GLN A 208 10.82 -8.38 14.61
CA GLN A 208 11.29 -7.00 14.41
C GLN A 208 12.82 -6.88 14.40
N GLY A 209 13.34 -5.72 13.98
CA GLY A 209 14.75 -5.34 14.19
C GLY A 209 15.73 -5.84 13.13
N TYR A 210 15.30 -5.99 11.89
CA TYR A 210 16.24 -6.18 10.79
C TYR A 210 16.01 -5.15 9.68
N ASP A 211 17.01 -5.05 8.81
CA ASP A 211 17.16 -3.96 7.88
C ASP A 211 16.56 -4.27 6.51
N THR A 212 16.06 -3.24 5.83
CA THR A 212 15.31 -3.36 4.58
C THR A 212 15.68 -2.22 3.64
N LYS A 213 15.36 -2.36 2.35
CA LYS A 213 15.59 -1.28 1.39
C LYS A 213 14.76 -0.03 1.64
N ILE A 214 13.57 -0.16 2.22
CA ILE A 214 12.75 1.00 2.61
C ILE A 214 13.40 1.74 3.79
N MET A 215 13.82 1.02 4.83
CA MET A 215 14.53 1.62 5.97
C MET A 215 15.87 2.24 5.55
N GLU A 216 16.59 1.60 4.61
CA GLU A 216 17.80 2.17 4.00
C GLU A 216 17.49 3.48 3.27
N THR A 217 16.39 3.54 2.50
CA THR A 217 15.94 4.77 1.83
C THR A 217 15.68 5.89 2.84
N ASP A 218 14.98 5.58 3.93
CA ASP A 218 14.67 6.55 4.97
C ASP A 218 15.93 7.09 5.66
N ARG A 219 16.90 6.21 5.97
CA ARG A 219 18.21 6.63 6.51
C ARG A 219 18.98 7.52 5.55
N GLU A 220 18.96 7.22 4.26
CA GLU A 220 19.63 8.04 3.24
C GLU A 220 18.93 9.40 3.07
N LEU A 221 17.60 9.48 3.16
CA LEU A 221 16.87 10.75 3.21
C LEU A 221 17.26 11.59 4.43
N TRP A 222 17.41 10.98 5.60
CA TRP A 222 17.97 11.63 6.78
C TRP A 222 19.45 12.01 6.62
N GLY A 223 20.22 11.24 5.84
CA GLY A 223 21.54 11.63 5.38
C GLY A 223 21.52 12.97 4.65
N MET A 224 20.54 13.18 3.78
CA MET A 224 20.38 14.42 3.01
C MET A 224 20.09 15.64 3.91
N THR A 225 19.38 15.49 5.04
CA THR A 225 19.14 16.62 5.95
C THR A 225 20.44 17.12 6.59
N ARG A 226 21.37 16.22 6.93
CA ARG A 226 22.71 16.58 7.42
C ARG A 226 23.49 17.34 6.35
N ARG A 227 23.40 16.92 5.09
CA ARG A 227 24.04 17.62 3.98
C ARG A 227 23.46 19.01 3.74
N VAL A 228 22.14 19.19 3.86
CA VAL A 228 21.52 20.52 3.83
C VAL A 228 22.12 21.44 4.90
N ARG A 229 22.29 20.94 6.14
CA ARG A 229 22.89 21.71 7.24
C ARG A 229 24.37 22.02 7.04
N GLU A 230 25.14 21.05 6.57
CA GLU A 230 26.58 21.22 6.32
C GLU A 230 26.88 22.22 5.19
N LEU A 231 25.95 22.35 4.24
CA LEU A 231 26.04 23.26 3.10
C LEU A 231 25.34 24.61 3.34
N GLY A 232 24.72 24.83 4.51
CA GLY A 232 24.06 26.08 4.84
C GLY A 232 22.80 26.38 4.03
N LEU A 233 22.06 25.34 3.63
CA LEU A 233 20.88 25.42 2.76
C LEU A 233 19.55 25.43 3.53
N GLU A 234 19.57 25.46 4.88
CA GLU A 234 18.37 25.36 5.71
C GLU A 234 17.34 26.45 5.43
N ASP A 235 17.80 27.70 5.27
CA ASP A 235 16.91 28.83 5.00
C ASP A 235 16.17 28.66 3.68
N LEU A 236 16.83 28.11 2.65
CA LEU A 236 16.21 27.82 1.35
C LEU A 236 15.09 26.77 1.53
N PHE A 237 15.39 25.66 2.20
CA PHE A 237 14.39 24.63 2.47
C PHE A 237 13.23 25.17 3.33
N ALA A 238 13.51 26.03 4.31
CA ALA A 238 12.49 26.57 5.21
C ALA A 238 11.46 27.43 4.47
N VAL A 239 11.89 28.32 3.57
CA VAL A 239 10.99 29.29 2.91
C VAL A 239 10.38 28.80 1.60
N THR A 240 11.01 27.84 0.92
CA THR A 240 10.58 27.39 -0.41
C THR A 240 9.52 26.29 -0.31
N ALA A 241 8.45 26.37 -1.11
CA ALA A 241 7.45 25.31 -1.18
C ALA A 241 8.07 24.03 -1.77
N PRO A 242 7.68 22.82 -1.34
CA PRO A 242 8.31 21.56 -1.79
C PRO A 242 8.51 21.44 -3.30
N GLY A 243 7.51 21.80 -4.11
CA GLY A 243 7.58 21.72 -5.58
C GLY A 243 8.55 22.71 -6.23
N ASP A 244 8.96 23.76 -5.52
CA ASP A 244 9.88 24.79 -6.02
C ASP A 244 11.32 24.56 -5.56
N ILE A 245 11.56 23.64 -4.62
CA ILE A 245 12.90 23.43 -4.01
C ILE A 245 13.95 23.09 -5.06
N ALA A 246 13.63 22.17 -5.99
CA ALA A 246 14.58 21.76 -7.03
C ALA A 246 14.99 22.94 -7.93
N VAL A 247 14.03 23.79 -8.29
CA VAL A 247 14.25 24.97 -9.14
C VAL A 247 15.10 26.01 -8.42
N GLU A 248 14.81 26.30 -7.16
CA GLU A 248 15.58 27.24 -6.35
C GLU A 248 17.02 26.75 -6.15
N LEU A 249 17.22 25.47 -5.81
CA LEU A 249 18.54 24.85 -5.67
C LEU A 249 19.39 24.99 -6.95
N ALA A 250 18.79 24.79 -8.13
CA ALA A 250 19.48 24.89 -9.41
C ALA A 250 20.08 26.29 -9.67
N SER A 251 19.60 27.32 -8.97
CA SER A 251 20.06 28.70 -9.11
C SER A 251 20.83 29.24 -7.89
N ALA A 252 20.92 28.48 -6.80
CA ALA A 252 21.39 28.93 -5.49
C ALA A 252 22.92 28.84 -5.26
N GLY A 253 23.71 28.59 -6.31
CA GLY A 253 25.18 28.66 -6.26
C GLY A 253 25.87 27.30 -6.08
N ALA A 254 27.15 27.32 -5.69
CA ALA A 254 28.01 26.13 -5.71
C ALA A 254 27.61 25.06 -4.67
N ASP A 255 27.22 25.47 -3.46
CA ASP A 255 26.83 24.54 -2.39
C ASP A 255 25.50 23.84 -2.75
N ALA A 256 24.55 24.55 -3.35
CA ALA A 256 23.32 23.96 -3.86
C ALA A 256 23.57 23.01 -5.04
N ALA A 257 24.49 23.35 -5.95
CA ALA A 257 24.90 22.44 -7.03
C ALA A 257 25.56 21.17 -6.50
N GLN A 258 26.36 21.27 -5.42
CA GLN A 258 26.93 20.11 -4.75
C GLN A 258 25.84 19.23 -4.13
N PHE A 259 24.86 19.84 -3.44
CA PHE A 259 23.73 19.10 -2.89
C PHE A 259 22.95 18.37 -3.98
N LEU A 260 22.65 19.04 -5.11
CA LEU A 260 21.95 18.42 -6.24
C LEU A 260 22.71 17.22 -6.81
N GLU A 261 24.03 17.28 -6.96
CA GLU A 261 24.81 16.12 -7.42
C GLU A 261 24.74 14.93 -6.43
N GLU A 262 24.76 15.21 -5.12
CA GLU A 262 24.59 14.20 -4.09
C GLU A 262 23.16 13.62 -4.10
N PHE A 263 22.17 14.46 -4.31
CA PHE A 263 20.76 14.10 -4.39
C PHE A 263 20.41 13.32 -5.66
N ASP A 264 21.03 13.64 -6.80
CA ASP A 264 20.89 12.86 -8.04
C ASP A 264 21.40 11.42 -7.86
N ARG A 265 22.53 11.23 -7.15
CA ARG A 265 23.03 9.89 -6.80
C ARG A 265 22.07 9.13 -5.87
N PHE A 266 21.39 9.84 -4.98
CA PHE A 266 20.33 9.26 -4.17
C PHE A 266 19.17 8.79 -5.07
N LEU A 267 18.70 9.64 -6.00
CA LEU A 267 17.62 9.30 -6.92
C LEU A 267 17.99 8.16 -7.89
N ASP A 268 19.25 8.02 -8.28
CA ASP A 268 19.71 6.89 -9.10
C ASP A 268 19.43 5.52 -8.44
N THR A 269 19.49 5.48 -7.10
CA THR A 269 19.28 4.25 -6.33
C THR A 269 17.84 4.10 -5.85
N TYR A 270 17.23 5.19 -5.36
CA TYR A 270 15.94 5.16 -4.65
C TYR A 270 14.81 5.86 -5.39
N GLY A 271 15.12 6.64 -6.43
CA GLY A 271 14.18 7.51 -7.11
C GLY A 271 13.27 6.81 -8.12
N ARG A 272 13.52 5.54 -8.41
CA ARG A 272 12.70 4.72 -9.31
C ARG A 272 11.51 4.18 -8.54
N ARG A 273 10.59 5.04 -8.12
CA ARG A 273 9.40 4.66 -7.36
C ARG A 273 8.33 5.73 -7.48
N SER A 274 7.07 5.32 -7.48
CA SER A 274 5.89 6.20 -7.44
C SER A 274 5.48 6.56 -6.00
N GLU A 275 4.54 7.52 -5.89
CA GLU A 275 3.88 7.90 -4.63
C GLU A 275 2.82 6.91 -4.15
N GLY A 276 2.31 6.04 -5.03
CA GLY A 276 1.24 5.11 -4.72
C GLY A 276 1.43 3.75 -5.37
N LEU A 277 0.86 2.72 -4.76
CA LEU A 277 0.84 1.39 -5.33
C LEU A 277 0.14 1.43 -6.70
N ILE A 278 0.83 0.99 -7.76
CA ILE A 278 0.25 0.94 -9.12
C ILE A 278 -0.28 2.32 -9.59
N ASP A 279 0.26 3.42 -9.04
CA ASP A 279 -0.21 4.76 -9.36
C ASP A 279 0.44 5.28 -10.65
N LEU A 280 -0.24 5.11 -11.78
CA LEU A 280 0.20 5.66 -13.07
C LEU A 280 0.19 7.19 -13.13
N THR A 281 -0.56 7.86 -12.26
CA THR A 281 -0.71 9.33 -12.26
C THR A 281 0.43 10.04 -11.56
N SER A 282 1.15 9.33 -10.69
CA SER A 282 2.36 9.82 -10.04
C SER A 282 3.58 9.58 -10.92
N ALA A 283 4.32 10.64 -11.21
CA ALA A 283 5.66 10.52 -11.79
C ALA A 283 6.61 9.90 -10.74
N PRO A 284 7.59 9.09 -11.17
CA PRO A 284 8.58 8.57 -10.24
C PRO A 284 9.46 9.70 -9.69
N TRP A 285 10.02 9.52 -8.48
CA TRP A 285 10.86 10.53 -7.82
C TRP A 285 12.04 11.03 -8.66
N ILE A 286 12.58 10.18 -9.54
CA ILE A 286 13.67 10.54 -10.46
C ILE A 286 13.22 11.51 -11.57
N GLU A 287 11.92 11.53 -11.90
CA GLU A 287 11.32 12.49 -12.84
C GLU A 287 10.76 13.72 -12.12
N ASP A 288 10.14 13.52 -10.95
CA ASP A 288 9.61 14.58 -10.08
C ASP A 288 10.09 14.41 -8.63
N PRO A 289 11.13 15.14 -8.20
CA PRO A 289 11.69 15.01 -6.85
C PRO A 289 10.93 15.78 -5.76
N THR A 290 9.74 16.32 -6.05
CA THR A 290 8.97 17.15 -5.11
C THR A 290 8.77 16.46 -3.75
N SER A 291 8.38 15.19 -3.76
CA SER A 291 8.10 14.42 -2.56
C SER A 291 9.33 14.14 -1.69
N PRO A 292 10.45 13.57 -2.20
CA PRO A 292 11.65 13.37 -1.39
C PRO A 292 12.24 14.69 -0.88
N LEU A 293 12.18 15.79 -1.66
CA LEU A 293 12.59 17.12 -1.18
C LEU A 293 11.67 17.68 -0.08
N GLY A 294 10.36 17.47 -0.20
CA GLY A 294 9.38 17.80 0.83
C GLY A 294 9.57 16.99 2.12
N SER A 295 10.00 15.74 1.99
CA SER A 295 10.38 14.88 3.12
C SER A 295 11.60 15.43 3.86
N ILE A 296 12.66 15.78 3.12
CA ILE A 296 13.86 16.43 3.68
C ILE A 296 13.48 17.73 4.40
N LYS A 297 12.65 18.57 3.77
CA LYS A 297 12.12 19.79 4.41
C LYS A 297 11.42 19.50 5.73
N THR A 298 10.56 18.48 5.75
CA THR A 298 9.82 18.08 6.96
C THR A 298 10.78 17.61 8.05
N PHE A 299 11.78 16.81 7.69
CA PHE A 299 12.77 16.31 8.64
C PHE A 299 13.65 17.41 9.25
N LEU A 300 13.95 18.47 8.48
CA LEU A 300 14.70 19.62 8.99
C LEU A 300 13.96 20.41 10.09
N LEU A 301 12.64 20.25 10.22
CA LEU A 301 11.86 20.89 11.29
C LEU A 301 12.06 20.23 12.66
N MET A 302 12.68 19.04 12.71
CA MET A 302 12.95 18.37 13.98
C MET A 302 14.16 18.93 14.69
N ASP A 303 14.04 19.03 16.03
CA ASP A 303 15.09 19.54 16.93
C ASP A 303 16.33 18.64 16.98
N SER A 304 16.21 17.36 16.62
CA SER A 304 17.28 16.38 16.65
C SER A 304 17.18 15.38 15.50
N ASP A 305 18.34 14.87 15.06
CA ASP A 305 18.38 13.74 14.13
C ASP A 305 17.81 12.47 14.77
N HIS A 306 17.13 11.65 13.97
CA HIS A 306 16.69 10.33 14.40
C HIS A 306 17.89 9.36 14.45
N ASP A 307 18.17 8.79 15.62
CA ASP A 307 19.23 7.80 15.80
C ASP A 307 18.71 6.39 15.44
N PHE A 308 18.75 6.08 14.14
CA PHE A 308 18.35 4.78 13.60
C PHE A 308 19.15 3.60 14.18
N GLU A 309 20.44 3.79 14.51
CA GLU A 309 21.25 2.71 15.07
C GLU A 309 20.82 2.39 16.49
N GLN A 310 20.56 3.42 17.31
CA GLN A 310 20.04 3.24 18.65
C GLN A 310 18.64 2.61 18.61
N ALA A 311 17.75 3.14 17.76
CA ALA A 311 16.41 2.59 17.58
C ALA A 311 16.46 1.10 17.23
N ASN A 312 17.30 0.71 16.26
CA ASN A 312 17.48 -0.68 15.87
C ASN A 312 18.03 -1.56 17.02
N ARG A 313 19.06 -1.11 17.74
CA ARG A 313 19.64 -1.86 18.88
C ARG A 313 18.59 -2.16 19.95
N GLU A 314 17.76 -1.18 20.27
CA GLU A 314 16.70 -1.29 21.27
C GLU A 314 15.56 -2.20 20.79
N VAL A 315 15.13 -2.06 19.53
CA VAL A 315 14.13 -2.95 18.90
C VAL A 315 14.60 -4.42 18.88
N VAL A 316 15.90 -4.66 18.62
CA VAL A 316 16.50 -6.01 18.71
C VAL A 316 16.50 -6.50 20.17
N ALA A 317 16.86 -5.66 21.13
CA ALA A 317 16.85 -6.05 22.54
C ALA A 317 15.45 -6.43 23.03
N GLU A 318 14.42 -5.67 22.65
CA GLU A 318 13.01 -5.95 22.93
C GLU A 318 12.56 -7.29 22.33
N ARG A 319 12.99 -7.60 21.09
CA ARG A 319 12.72 -8.90 20.46
C ARG A 319 13.29 -10.05 21.28
N GLU A 320 14.57 -9.98 21.61
CA GLU A 320 15.25 -11.05 22.36
C GLU A 320 14.64 -11.24 23.76
N GLU A 321 14.24 -10.15 24.41
CA GLU A 321 13.52 -10.20 25.69
C GLU A 321 12.14 -10.86 25.54
N ALA A 322 11.35 -10.46 24.55
CA ALA A 322 10.02 -11.01 24.31
C ALA A 322 10.09 -12.53 24.00
N ILE A 323 11.06 -12.94 23.18
CA ILE A 323 11.32 -14.36 22.89
C ILE A 323 11.72 -15.11 24.16
N ALA A 324 12.62 -14.55 24.97
CA ALA A 324 13.04 -15.20 26.23
C ALA A 324 11.88 -15.35 27.22
N GLN A 325 11.01 -14.34 27.33
CA GLN A 325 9.81 -14.40 28.16
C GLN A 325 8.82 -15.47 27.69
N ALA A 326 8.62 -15.60 26.37
CA ALA A 326 7.78 -16.65 25.80
C ALA A 326 8.35 -18.04 26.10
N ARG A 327 9.64 -18.26 25.80
CA ARG A 327 10.35 -19.53 26.06
C ARG A 327 10.29 -19.96 27.53
N GLY A 328 10.39 -19.01 28.46
CA GLY A 328 10.41 -19.29 29.90
C GLY A 328 9.13 -19.93 30.46
N ARG A 329 8.04 -19.98 29.69
CA ARG A 329 6.74 -20.54 30.09
C ARG A 329 6.44 -21.90 29.47
N LEU A 330 7.28 -22.37 28.54
CA LEU A 330 7.04 -23.57 27.74
C LEU A 330 7.71 -24.81 28.36
N THR A 331 7.09 -25.97 28.14
CA THR A 331 7.73 -27.28 28.34
C THR A 331 8.80 -27.53 27.28
N VAL A 332 9.60 -28.60 27.44
CA VAL A 332 10.65 -28.96 26.47
C VAL A 332 10.09 -29.24 25.07
N GLU A 333 8.97 -29.95 24.98
CA GLU A 333 8.33 -30.27 23.70
C GLU A 333 7.72 -29.04 23.04
N GLU A 334 7.01 -28.21 23.80
CA GLU A 334 6.45 -26.94 23.31
C GLU A 334 7.54 -25.96 22.88
N LEU A 335 8.67 -25.94 23.59
CA LEU A 335 9.83 -25.12 23.24
C LEU A 335 10.43 -25.53 21.89
N GLU A 336 10.58 -26.84 21.64
CA GLU A 336 11.07 -27.34 20.34
C GLU A 336 10.13 -26.92 19.19
N GLN A 337 8.82 -26.99 19.39
CA GLN A 337 7.83 -26.56 18.39
C GLN A 337 7.87 -25.05 18.16
N PHE A 338 7.87 -24.26 19.24
CA PHE A 338 7.94 -22.79 19.19
C PHE A 338 9.21 -22.32 18.49
N ASP A 339 10.38 -22.85 18.88
CA ASP A 339 11.67 -22.45 18.30
C ASP A 339 11.78 -22.82 16.82
N ALA A 340 11.24 -23.98 16.41
CA ALA A 340 11.21 -24.37 15.01
C ALA A 340 10.33 -23.43 14.16
N ALA A 341 9.14 -23.09 14.65
CA ALA A 341 8.22 -22.20 13.95
C ALA A 341 8.74 -20.75 13.89
N LEU A 342 9.31 -20.26 15.00
CA LEU A 342 9.95 -18.94 15.07
C LEU A 342 11.14 -18.86 14.10
N ALA A 343 12.01 -19.88 14.10
CA ALA A 343 13.15 -19.93 13.17
C ALA A 343 12.70 -19.94 11.71
N SER A 344 11.63 -20.67 11.38
CA SER A 344 11.02 -20.65 10.04
C SER A 344 10.58 -19.23 9.65
N CYS A 345 9.86 -18.54 10.52
CA CYS A 345 9.40 -17.17 10.26
C CYS A 345 10.56 -16.17 10.13
N GLN A 346 11.55 -16.24 11.03
CA GLN A 346 12.72 -15.36 10.97
C GLN A 346 13.59 -15.60 9.72
N HIS A 347 13.64 -16.84 9.22
CA HIS A 347 14.39 -17.20 8.01
C HIS A 347 13.67 -16.81 6.72
N ALA A 348 12.35 -17.04 6.65
CA ALA A 348 11.59 -16.93 5.39
C ALA A 348 10.73 -15.67 5.29
N ASN A 349 10.06 -15.24 6.36
CA ASN A 349 9.09 -14.16 6.27
C ASN A 349 9.76 -12.79 6.27
N PHE A 350 10.89 -12.66 6.96
CA PHE A 350 11.31 -11.37 7.47
C PHE A 350 11.69 -10.38 6.36
N ASN A 351 12.55 -10.75 5.40
CA ASN A 351 13.04 -9.81 4.38
C ASN A 351 11.89 -9.29 3.50
N TRP A 352 11.01 -10.18 3.05
CA TRP A 352 9.93 -9.82 2.15
C TRP A 352 8.82 -9.05 2.86
N TRP A 353 8.38 -9.49 4.05
CA TRP A 353 7.30 -8.83 4.80
C TRP A 353 7.69 -7.45 5.34
N ASN A 354 8.97 -7.22 5.63
CA ASN A 354 9.44 -5.87 5.95
C ASN A 354 9.73 -5.07 4.67
N GLU A 355 8.74 -5.01 3.79
CA GLU A 355 8.65 -4.02 2.71
C GLU A 355 9.70 -4.10 1.59
N GLU A 356 10.49 -5.19 1.46
CA GLU A 356 11.35 -5.31 0.27
C GLU A 356 10.54 -5.47 -1.02
N HIS A 357 9.38 -6.13 -0.96
CA HIS A 357 8.45 -6.16 -2.08
C HIS A 357 7.97 -4.76 -2.46
N ASN A 358 7.71 -3.89 -1.46
CA ASN A 358 7.35 -2.49 -1.70
C ASN A 358 8.41 -1.78 -2.53
N PHE A 359 9.67 -2.01 -2.19
CA PHE A 359 10.81 -1.52 -2.94
C PHE A 359 10.78 -2.12 -4.36
N TYR A 360 10.96 -3.43 -4.54
CA TYR A 360 11.27 -4.05 -5.84
C TYR A 360 10.08 -4.19 -6.81
N ILE A 361 8.84 -4.17 -6.33
CA ILE A 361 7.65 -4.52 -7.14
C ILE A 361 6.60 -3.42 -7.07
N ASP A 362 5.96 -3.24 -5.94
CA ASP A 362 4.73 -2.47 -5.73
C ASP A 362 4.82 -1.02 -6.24
N LEU A 363 5.89 -0.32 -5.87
CA LEU A 363 6.13 1.08 -6.25
C LEU A 363 6.83 1.23 -7.61
N ARG A 364 7.15 0.12 -8.29
CA ARG A 364 8.04 0.10 -9.48
C ARG A 364 7.49 -0.56 -10.73
N ALA A 365 6.76 -1.67 -10.58
CA ALA A 365 6.46 -2.57 -11.68
C ALA A 365 5.60 -1.93 -12.78
N HIS A 366 4.83 -0.90 -12.43
CA HIS A 366 3.97 -0.15 -13.35
C HIS A 366 4.69 0.99 -14.09
N LEU A 367 5.86 1.44 -13.62
CA LEU A 367 6.56 2.61 -14.19
C LEU A 367 6.88 2.44 -15.70
N PRO A 368 7.31 1.27 -16.19
CA PRO A 368 7.50 1.07 -17.63
C PRO A 368 6.20 1.17 -18.45
N VAL A 369 5.04 0.91 -17.84
CA VAL A 369 3.73 1.08 -18.49
C VAL A 369 3.42 2.57 -18.61
N ARG A 370 3.61 3.34 -17.52
CA ARG A 370 3.47 4.80 -17.54
C ARG A 370 4.36 5.44 -18.59
N ARG A 371 5.64 5.04 -18.65
CA ARG A 371 6.62 5.54 -19.62
C ARG A 371 6.18 5.31 -21.07
N ALA A 372 5.53 4.18 -21.35
CA ALA A 372 5.00 3.90 -22.70
C ALA A 372 3.84 4.85 -23.06
N ALA A 373 2.95 5.12 -22.10
CA ALA A 373 1.84 6.05 -22.30
C ALA A 373 2.34 7.49 -22.50
N VAL A 374 3.29 7.95 -21.69
CA VAL A 374 3.90 9.28 -21.86
C VAL A 374 4.60 9.41 -23.22
N ALA A 375 5.35 8.39 -23.64
CA ALA A 375 5.98 8.36 -24.96
C ALA A 375 4.95 8.40 -26.10
N LEU A 376 3.81 7.71 -25.94
CA LEU A 376 2.70 7.79 -26.89
C LEU A 376 2.14 9.22 -26.96
N ALA A 377 1.85 9.84 -25.82
CA ALA A 377 1.33 11.20 -25.74
C ALA A 377 2.27 12.21 -26.43
N GLU A 378 3.59 12.08 -26.22
CA GLU A 378 4.59 12.89 -26.92
C GLU A 378 4.57 12.65 -28.44
N ALA A 379 4.58 11.39 -28.88
CA ALA A 379 4.65 11.01 -30.29
C ALA A 379 3.44 11.49 -31.11
N VAL A 380 2.26 11.57 -30.48
CA VAL A 380 1.02 12.06 -31.13
C VAL A 380 0.79 13.56 -30.98
N GLY A 381 1.64 14.25 -30.20
CA GLY A 381 1.50 15.68 -29.91
C GLY A 381 0.29 16.00 -29.05
N ALA A 382 0.07 15.21 -27.99
CA ALA A 382 -0.99 15.45 -27.00
C ALA A 382 -0.77 16.78 -26.25
N GLU A 383 -1.82 17.28 -25.61
CA GLU A 383 -1.75 18.55 -24.85
C GLU A 383 -1.00 18.37 -23.53
N SER A 384 -1.13 17.21 -22.90
CA SER A 384 -0.44 16.82 -21.67
C SER A 384 0.23 15.44 -21.82
N PRO A 385 1.42 15.22 -21.21
CA PRO A 385 2.06 13.91 -21.18
C PRO A 385 1.19 12.82 -20.54
N ASP A 386 0.25 13.19 -19.67
CA ASP A 386 -0.62 12.25 -18.96
C ASP A 386 -1.90 11.91 -19.74
N ASP A 387 -2.15 12.53 -20.90
CA ASP A 387 -3.40 12.32 -21.65
C ASP A 387 -3.58 10.86 -22.08
N ALA A 388 -2.49 10.17 -22.41
CA ALA A 388 -2.54 8.76 -22.80
C ALA A 388 -2.91 7.83 -21.64
N LEU A 389 -2.78 8.28 -20.38
CA LEU A 389 -3.24 7.52 -19.21
C LEU A 389 -4.78 7.40 -19.16
N PHE A 390 -5.47 8.29 -19.89
CA PHE A 390 -6.94 8.31 -20.01
C PHE A 390 -7.47 7.49 -21.19
N LEU A 391 -6.61 6.70 -21.86
CA LEU A 391 -7.04 5.63 -22.75
C LEU A 391 -7.12 4.32 -21.97
N PHE A 392 -8.13 3.50 -22.26
CA PHE A 392 -8.11 2.10 -21.83
C PHE A 392 -6.99 1.35 -22.57
N GLY A 393 -6.47 0.25 -22.00
CA GLY A 393 -5.37 -0.49 -22.62
C GLY A 393 -5.67 -0.95 -24.05
N SER A 394 -6.91 -1.36 -24.33
CA SER A 394 -7.42 -1.71 -25.67
C SER A 394 -7.36 -0.53 -26.66
N GLU A 395 -7.70 0.67 -26.21
CA GLU A 395 -7.66 1.89 -27.01
C GLU A 395 -6.23 2.35 -27.26
N LEU A 396 -5.37 2.25 -26.24
CA LEU A 396 -3.94 2.53 -26.33
C LEU A 396 -3.27 1.60 -27.36
N ASP A 397 -3.59 0.30 -27.34
CA ASP A 397 -3.16 -0.66 -28.37
C ASP A 397 -3.64 -0.27 -29.77
N GLN A 398 -4.91 0.14 -29.91
CA GLN A 398 -5.46 0.57 -31.21
C GLN A 398 -4.72 1.80 -31.78
N VAL A 399 -4.32 2.74 -30.93
CA VAL A 399 -3.54 3.91 -31.37
C VAL A 399 -2.11 3.49 -31.75
N LEU A 400 -1.45 2.68 -30.93
CA LEU A 400 -0.08 2.20 -31.17
C LEU A 400 0.02 1.37 -32.45
N ASN A 401 -1.00 0.57 -32.75
CA ASN A 401 -1.07 -0.24 -33.97
C ASN A 401 -1.56 0.56 -35.21
N GLY A 402 -1.91 1.84 -35.04
CA GLY A 402 -2.42 2.69 -36.12
C GLY A 402 -3.83 2.32 -36.60
N GLU A 403 -4.58 1.56 -35.80
CA GLU A 403 -5.96 1.15 -36.09
C GLU A 403 -6.95 2.29 -35.90
N ARG A 404 -6.66 3.19 -34.93
CA ARG A 404 -7.43 4.40 -34.65
C ARG A 404 -6.52 5.61 -34.50
N LYS A 405 -7.06 6.80 -34.77
CA LYS A 405 -6.32 8.06 -34.64
C LYS A 405 -6.49 8.63 -33.23
N TRP A 406 -5.40 9.16 -32.68
CA TRP A 406 -5.40 9.88 -31.40
C TRP A 406 -6.52 10.92 -31.29
N THR A 407 -6.73 11.71 -32.35
CA THR A 407 -7.73 12.80 -32.38
C THR A 407 -9.17 12.34 -32.14
N GLU A 408 -9.47 11.04 -32.29
CA GLU A 408 -10.79 10.49 -31.97
C GLU A 408 -11.07 10.43 -30.46
N PHE A 409 -10.05 10.58 -29.62
CA PHE A 409 -10.14 10.44 -28.17
C PHE A 409 -10.06 11.78 -27.43
N ASN A 410 -9.79 12.92 -28.09
CA ASN A 410 -9.60 14.21 -27.42
C ASN A 410 -10.76 14.57 -26.47
N ASP A 411 -12.01 14.49 -26.96
CA ASP A 411 -13.19 14.79 -26.14
C ASP A 411 -13.35 13.78 -24.99
N LEU A 412 -13.09 12.48 -25.26
CA LEU A 412 -13.15 11.42 -24.26
C LEU A 412 -12.11 11.63 -23.14
N ILE A 413 -10.88 12.00 -23.49
CA ILE A 413 -9.81 12.25 -22.52
C ILE A 413 -10.20 13.38 -21.57
N SER A 414 -10.74 14.48 -22.10
CA SER A 414 -11.22 15.59 -21.28
C SER A 414 -12.34 15.16 -20.33
N ASP A 415 -13.36 14.46 -20.85
CA ASP A 415 -14.49 13.99 -20.04
C ASP A 415 -14.04 12.98 -18.96
N ARG A 416 -13.12 12.08 -19.30
CA ARG A 416 -12.56 11.09 -18.36
C ARG A 416 -11.70 11.75 -17.29
N ARG A 417 -10.94 12.78 -17.62
CA ARG A 417 -10.17 13.55 -16.63
C ARG A 417 -11.09 14.23 -15.62
N ALA A 418 -12.16 14.87 -16.09
CA ALA A 418 -13.16 15.49 -15.21
C ALA A 418 -13.85 14.44 -14.32
N TYR A 419 -14.21 13.28 -14.88
CA TYR A 419 -14.79 12.17 -14.12
C TYR A 419 -13.85 11.68 -13.02
N PHE A 420 -12.57 11.45 -13.33
CA PHE A 420 -11.58 11.01 -12.34
C PHE A 420 -11.46 11.99 -11.18
N GLN A 421 -11.33 13.29 -11.49
CA GLN A 421 -11.18 14.35 -10.47
C GLN A 421 -12.41 14.45 -9.54
N ASP A 422 -13.62 14.38 -10.10
CA ASP A 422 -14.86 14.40 -9.33
C ASP A 422 -14.98 13.20 -8.38
N TRP A 423 -14.55 12.02 -8.83
CA TRP A 423 -14.57 10.82 -7.98
C TRP A 423 -13.48 10.80 -6.92
N SER A 424 -12.25 11.25 -7.22
CA SER A 424 -11.19 11.36 -6.22
C SER A 424 -11.63 12.23 -5.03
N ALA A 425 -12.41 13.29 -5.27
CA ALA A 425 -12.97 14.13 -4.21
C ALA A 425 -14.03 13.43 -3.34
N ARG A 426 -14.62 12.32 -3.80
CA ARG A 426 -15.67 11.57 -3.11
C ARG A 426 -15.14 10.42 -2.25
N ARG A 427 -13.83 10.15 -2.24
CA ARG A 427 -13.21 9.01 -1.53
C ARG A 427 -13.62 8.95 -0.05
N ALA A 428 -13.70 10.11 0.61
CA ALA A 428 -14.12 10.20 2.01
C ALA A 428 -15.57 9.73 2.23
N ASP A 429 -16.46 9.96 1.26
CA ASP A 429 -17.89 9.65 1.35
C ASP A 429 -18.23 8.23 0.92
N MET A 430 -17.38 7.59 0.11
CA MET A 430 -17.58 6.22 -0.35
C MET A 430 -17.85 5.23 0.80
N PRO A 431 -18.74 4.25 0.59
CA PRO A 431 -18.95 3.19 1.57
C PRO A 431 -17.64 2.40 1.73
N LYS A 432 -17.19 2.16 2.96
CA LYS A 432 -15.96 1.40 3.19
C LYS A 432 -16.13 -0.09 2.87
N MET A 433 -17.38 -0.55 2.87
CA MET A 433 -17.76 -1.95 2.68
C MET A 433 -19.07 -2.01 1.91
N LEU A 434 -19.22 -3.05 1.09
CA LEU A 434 -20.45 -3.40 0.40
C LEU A 434 -20.73 -4.91 0.54
N GLY A 435 -21.99 -5.29 0.38
CA GLY A 435 -22.44 -6.67 0.43
C GLY A 435 -22.51 -7.25 1.85
N SER A 436 -22.50 -8.58 1.93
CA SER A 436 -22.78 -9.32 3.17
C SER A 436 -21.52 -9.50 4.01
N VAL A 437 -21.59 -9.12 5.28
CA VAL A 437 -20.47 -9.31 6.23
C VAL A 437 -20.36 -10.79 6.63
N PRO A 438 -19.17 -11.41 6.52
CA PRO A 438 -18.96 -12.80 6.91
C PRO A 438 -18.66 -12.91 8.41
N ASP A 439 -18.75 -14.13 8.95
CA ASP A 439 -18.30 -14.40 10.32
C ASP A 439 -16.76 -14.38 10.43
N GLU A 440 -16.07 -14.82 9.38
CA GLU A 440 -14.60 -14.85 9.29
C GLU A 440 -14.16 -14.71 7.82
N ALA A 441 -13.02 -14.08 7.56
CA ALA A 441 -12.36 -14.16 6.25
C ALA A 441 -11.78 -15.57 6.02
N VAL A 442 -11.67 -16.03 4.77
CA VAL A 442 -11.05 -17.34 4.47
C VAL A 442 -9.71 -17.24 3.75
N ASP A 443 -9.45 -16.13 3.06
CA ASP A 443 -8.17 -15.81 2.46
C ASP A 443 -7.23 -15.21 3.52
N PRO A 444 -6.01 -15.75 3.68
CA PRO A 444 -5.11 -15.27 4.72
C PRO A 444 -4.59 -13.85 4.45
N VAL A 445 -4.67 -13.35 3.21
CA VAL A 445 -4.40 -11.94 2.89
C VAL A 445 -5.45 -11.03 3.52
N MET A 446 -6.74 -11.38 3.44
CA MET A 446 -7.80 -10.59 4.07
C MET A 446 -7.64 -10.57 5.60
N LYS A 447 -7.20 -11.69 6.21
CA LYS A 447 -6.94 -11.76 7.65
C LYS A 447 -5.79 -10.85 8.08
N GLU A 448 -4.59 -11.06 7.53
CA GLU A 448 -3.39 -10.39 8.04
C GLU A 448 -3.09 -9.07 7.32
N VAL A 449 -3.19 -9.01 6.00
CA VAL A 449 -2.85 -7.78 5.25
C VAL A 449 -3.93 -6.72 5.44
N PHE A 450 -5.21 -7.10 5.38
CA PHE A 450 -6.31 -6.16 5.60
C PHE A 450 -6.69 -6.01 7.08
N GLY A 451 -6.20 -6.87 7.97
CA GLY A 451 -6.52 -6.84 9.41
C GLY A 451 -7.94 -7.31 9.73
N MET A 452 -8.56 -8.13 8.88
CA MET A 452 -9.98 -8.53 9.02
C MET A 452 -10.18 -9.67 10.02
N GLY A 453 -9.93 -9.39 11.30
CA GLY A 453 -10.25 -10.28 12.41
C GLY A 453 -11.70 -10.13 12.91
N GLU A 454 -12.04 -10.83 13.99
CA GLU A 454 -13.38 -10.76 14.62
C GLU A 454 -13.77 -9.32 15.00
N HIS A 455 -12.83 -8.53 15.52
CA HIS A 455 -13.04 -7.13 15.88
C HIS A 455 -13.45 -6.27 14.68
N PHE A 456 -12.91 -6.57 13.49
CA PHE A 456 -13.19 -5.85 12.25
C PHE A 456 -14.64 -6.04 11.82
N PHE A 457 -15.09 -7.30 11.73
CA PHE A 457 -16.48 -7.62 11.35
C PHE A 457 -17.50 -7.14 12.39
N ALA A 458 -17.12 -7.19 13.68
CA ALA A 458 -17.92 -6.61 14.75
C ALA A 458 -18.05 -5.08 14.62
N ALA A 459 -16.99 -4.38 14.24
CA ALA A 459 -17.03 -2.93 14.01
C ALA A 459 -17.88 -2.56 12.79
N VAL A 460 -17.79 -3.32 11.71
CA VAL A 460 -18.58 -3.10 10.48
C VAL A 460 -20.07 -3.36 10.70
N SER A 461 -20.42 -4.39 11.46
CA SER A 461 -21.82 -4.77 11.74
C SER A 461 -22.43 -4.02 12.93
N GLY A 462 -21.60 -3.32 13.70
CA GLY A 462 -21.97 -2.65 14.94
C GLY A 462 -22.61 -1.27 14.73
N THR A 463 -23.10 -0.69 15.82
CA THR A 463 -23.43 0.75 15.86
C THR A 463 -22.20 1.56 16.28
N PRO A 464 -22.10 2.85 15.91
CA PRO A 464 -21.01 3.72 16.36
C PRO A 464 -20.79 3.67 17.89
N THR A 465 -19.52 3.66 18.31
CA THR A 465 -19.11 3.56 19.72
C THR A 465 -17.99 4.55 20.02
N ASP A 466 -17.87 4.96 21.28
CA ASP A 466 -16.76 5.81 21.72
C ASP A 466 -15.44 5.05 21.84
N VAL A 467 -15.47 3.72 21.82
CA VAL A 467 -14.28 2.86 21.84
C VAL A 467 -14.29 1.99 20.60
N LEU A 468 -13.30 2.21 19.73
CA LEU A 468 -13.03 1.40 18.56
C LEU A 468 -11.92 0.39 18.89
N LYS A 469 -11.96 -0.77 18.23
CA LYS A 469 -10.98 -1.84 18.42
C LYS A 469 -10.31 -2.19 17.10
N GLY A 470 -9.04 -2.50 17.17
CA GLY A 470 -8.21 -2.91 16.04
C GLY A 470 -7.11 -3.89 16.48
N VAL A 471 -6.17 -4.09 15.58
CA VAL A 471 -4.94 -4.86 15.80
C VAL A 471 -3.95 -4.00 16.60
N PRO A 472 -3.41 -4.48 17.74
CA PRO A 472 -2.35 -3.79 18.48
C PRO A 472 -1.02 -3.88 17.71
N ALA A 473 -0.69 -2.81 16.98
CA ALA A 473 0.40 -2.80 16.00
C ALA A 473 1.75 -2.33 16.58
N ALA A 474 1.71 -1.30 17.43
CA ALA A 474 2.88 -0.78 18.13
C ALA A 474 2.48 -0.30 19.53
N ALA A 475 3.22 -0.76 20.55
CA ALA A 475 2.83 -0.56 21.94
C ALA A 475 3.00 0.88 22.43
N GLY A 476 2.29 1.20 23.51
CA GLY A 476 2.30 2.53 24.14
C GLY A 476 0.92 3.17 24.14
N THR A 477 0.87 4.39 24.68
CA THR A 477 -0.36 5.19 24.78
C THR A 477 -0.08 6.65 24.44
N ALA A 478 -0.93 7.26 23.63
CA ALA A 478 -0.85 8.68 23.32
C ALA A 478 -2.24 9.29 23.19
N GLU A 479 -2.35 10.55 23.58
CA GLU A 479 -3.57 11.35 23.51
C GLU A 479 -3.29 12.62 22.71
N GLY A 480 -4.22 13.01 21.85
CA GLY A 480 -4.09 14.22 21.06
C GLY A 480 -5.27 14.44 20.11
N PRO A 481 -5.28 15.60 19.42
CA PRO A 481 -6.24 15.89 18.39
C PRO A 481 -6.00 14.99 17.16
N ALA A 482 -7.09 14.46 16.61
CA ALA A 482 -7.06 13.61 15.42
C ALA A 482 -6.81 14.44 14.15
N ARG A 483 -6.02 13.89 13.24
CA ARG A 483 -5.80 14.40 11.87
C ARG A 483 -6.20 13.31 10.90
N VAL A 484 -7.39 13.44 10.30
CA VAL A 484 -7.93 12.45 9.36
C VAL A 484 -7.48 12.78 7.94
N LEU A 485 -6.74 11.88 7.30
CA LEU A 485 -6.23 12.05 5.94
C LEU A 485 -6.54 10.83 5.05
N PHE A 486 -6.75 11.08 3.76
CA PHE A 486 -6.98 10.05 2.74
C PHE A 486 -5.86 9.97 1.69
N SER A 487 -4.95 10.96 1.63
CA SER A 487 -3.82 10.99 0.71
C SER A 487 -2.53 11.41 1.41
N ALA A 488 -1.40 10.88 0.95
CA ALA A 488 -0.07 11.32 1.38
C ALA A 488 0.23 12.77 0.94
N ASP A 489 -0.45 13.26 -0.10
CA ASP A 489 -0.25 14.65 -0.59
C ASP A 489 -0.59 15.68 0.50
N ASP A 490 -1.49 15.33 1.42
CA ASP A 490 -1.96 16.20 2.50
C ASP A 490 -1.10 16.12 3.78
N LEU A 491 0.01 15.35 3.76
CA LEU A 491 0.89 15.18 4.94
C LEU A 491 1.53 16.48 5.43
N HIS A 492 1.63 17.48 4.55
CA HIS A 492 2.08 18.82 4.88
C HIS A 492 1.15 19.53 5.89
N THR A 493 -0.10 19.08 6.04
CA THR A 493 -1.08 19.62 6.99
C THR A 493 -0.97 19.03 8.41
N VAL A 494 -0.24 17.92 8.58
CA VAL A 494 -0.05 17.25 9.87
C VAL A 494 0.81 18.10 10.79
N MET A 495 0.29 18.40 11.98
CA MET A 495 0.97 19.18 13.01
C MET A 495 1.63 18.27 14.05
N PRO A 496 2.73 18.74 14.71
CA PRO A 496 3.36 17.99 15.79
C PRO A 496 2.39 17.65 16.93
N GLY A 497 2.42 16.40 17.39
CA GLY A 497 1.57 15.93 18.50
C GLY A 497 0.14 15.52 18.12
N GLU A 498 -0.27 15.68 16.86
CA GLU A 498 -1.55 15.15 16.37
C GLU A 498 -1.52 13.61 16.27
N ILE A 499 -2.70 12.99 16.29
CA ILE A 499 -2.88 11.56 16.04
C ILE A 499 -3.34 11.38 14.60
N LEU A 500 -2.52 10.70 13.78
CA LEU A 500 -2.87 10.43 12.39
C LEU A 500 -3.95 9.36 12.31
N VAL A 501 -5.02 9.64 11.57
CA VAL A 501 -6.10 8.69 11.26
C VAL A 501 -6.23 8.59 9.74
N CYS A 502 -6.08 7.39 9.18
CA CYS A 502 -6.14 7.18 7.73
C CYS A 502 -6.67 5.79 7.37
N GLU A 503 -6.88 5.51 6.07
CA GLU A 503 -7.30 4.16 5.65
C GLU A 503 -6.16 3.15 5.84
N ALA A 504 -4.97 3.53 5.38
CA ALA A 504 -3.71 2.82 5.55
C ALA A 504 -2.56 3.79 5.26
N THR A 505 -1.33 3.35 5.51
CA THR A 505 -0.11 4.08 5.14
C THR A 505 0.73 3.27 4.16
N SER A 506 1.57 3.98 3.42
CA SER A 506 2.61 3.44 2.53
C SER A 506 3.94 4.11 2.86
N PRO A 507 5.08 3.65 2.32
CA PRO A 507 6.39 4.28 2.52
C PRO A 507 6.48 5.80 2.30
N ASN A 508 5.53 6.41 1.60
CA ASN A 508 5.50 7.87 1.42
C ASN A 508 4.89 8.62 2.62
N TRP A 509 4.34 7.89 3.60
CA TRP A 509 3.81 8.44 4.85
C TRP A 509 4.85 8.56 5.95
N THR A 510 6.03 7.94 5.81
CA THR A 510 7.12 7.99 6.80
C THR A 510 7.40 9.39 7.35
N PRO A 511 7.41 10.49 6.53
CA PRO A 511 7.64 11.83 7.06
C PRO A 511 6.66 12.29 8.15
N ALA A 512 5.44 11.73 8.16
CA ALA A 512 4.44 12.03 9.18
C ALA A 512 4.78 11.41 10.54
N PHE A 513 5.40 10.23 10.56
CA PHE A 513 5.72 9.47 11.78
C PHE A 513 6.71 10.21 12.69
N ALA A 514 7.48 11.12 12.10
CA ALA A 514 8.39 11.98 12.81
C ALA A 514 7.68 13.13 13.57
N LYS A 515 6.40 13.42 13.25
CA LYS A 515 5.60 14.53 13.82
C LYS A 515 4.50 14.05 14.77
N ILE A 516 3.87 12.92 14.45
CA ILE A 516 2.62 12.48 15.09
C ILE A 516 2.87 11.82 16.45
N ALA A 517 1.87 11.86 17.31
CA ALA A 517 1.90 11.19 18.61
C ALA A 517 1.44 9.73 18.56
N ALA A 518 0.58 9.37 17.60
CA ALA A 518 0.12 8.01 17.33
C ALA A 518 -0.45 7.88 15.91
N CYS A 519 -0.62 6.64 15.45
CA CYS A 519 -1.22 6.31 14.15
C CYS A 519 -2.40 5.34 14.31
N VAL A 520 -3.49 5.61 13.61
CA VAL A 520 -4.70 4.77 13.54
C VAL A 520 -5.04 4.51 12.08
N CYS A 521 -5.17 3.24 11.70
CA CYS A 521 -5.57 2.84 10.33
C CYS A 521 -6.86 2.01 10.33
N ASP A 522 -7.74 2.27 9.35
CA ASP A 522 -8.93 1.44 9.12
C ASP A 522 -8.55 0.01 8.70
N SER A 523 -7.47 -0.15 7.95
CA SER A 523 -6.98 -1.45 7.51
C SER A 523 -5.55 -1.70 7.95
N GLY A 524 -5.13 -2.95 7.83
CA GLY A 524 -3.79 -3.40 8.15
C GLY A 524 -3.72 -4.35 9.33
N GLY A 525 -2.77 -5.28 9.26
CA GLY A 525 -2.33 -6.11 10.39
C GLY A 525 -0.96 -5.72 10.93
N THR A 526 -0.36 -6.64 11.70
CA THR A 526 0.86 -6.39 12.49
C THR A 526 2.12 -6.18 11.66
N LEU A 527 2.10 -6.62 10.40
CA LEU A 527 3.21 -6.58 9.44
C LEU A 527 3.06 -5.50 8.36
N THR A 528 2.05 -4.63 8.46
CA THR A 528 1.90 -3.52 7.52
C THR A 528 2.88 -2.38 7.76
N HIS A 529 3.04 -1.51 6.75
CA HIS A 529 3.91 -0.33 6.84
C HIS A 529 3.65 0.51 8.10
N ALA A 530 2.38 0.82 8.40
CA ALA A 530 2.00 1.57 9.60
C ALA A 530 2.57 0.94 10.88
N SER A 531 2.40 -0.37 11.00
CA SER A 531 2.85 -1.16 12.15
C SER A 531 4.38 -1.18 12.27
N ILE A 532 5.09 -1.34 11.14
CA ILE A 532 6.56 -1.39 11.09
C ILE A 532 7.15 -0.03 11.48
N VAL A 533 6.75 1.04 10.79
CA VAL A 533 7.29 2.38 11.01
C VAL A 533 6.90 2.92 12.39
N SER A 534 5.70 2.62 12.89
CA SER A 534 5.33 3.02 14.26
C SER A 534 6.24 2.40 15.32
N ARG A 535 6.66 1.14 15.16
CA ARG A 535 7.61 0.50 16.10
C ARG A 535 8.99 1.15 16.04
N GLU A 536 9.44 1.50 14.84
CA GLU A 536 10.72 2.19 14.62
C GLU A 536 10.73 3.60 15.24
N TYR A 537 9.68 4.38 15.00
CA TYR A 537 9.52 5.73 15.56
C TYR A 537 8.98 5.74 17.00
N ARG A 538 8.68 4.57 17.59
CA ARG A 538 8.14 4.39 18.94
C ARG A 538 6.86 5.16 19.23
N ILE A 539 5.98 5.21 18.26
CA ILE A 539 4.66 5.80 18.43
C ILE A 539 3.61 4.68 18.58
N PRO A 540 2.60 4.83 19.45
CA PRO A 540 1.51 3.87 19.55
C PRO A 540 0.76 3.76 18.22
N CYS A 541 0.38 2.53 17.86
CA CYS A 541 -0.34 2.25 16.62
C CYS A 541 -1.43 1.21 16.79
N VAL A 542 -2.59 1.49 16.18
CA VAL A 542 -3.71 0.55 16.05
C VAL A 542 -4.14 0.50 14.58
N THR A 543 -4.13 -0.69 13.99
CA THR A 543 -4.51 -0.92 12.59
C THR A 543 -5.78 -1.78 12.52
N GLY A 544 -6.39 -1.96 11.35
CA GLY A 544 -7.56 -2.84 11.20
C GLY A 544 -8.81 -2.37 11.95
N VAL A 545 -8.97 -1.06 12.18
CA VAL A 545 -10.11 -0.50 12.94
C VAL A 545 -11.42 -0.50 12.15
N ALA A 546 -11.35 -0.75 10.84
CA ALA A 546 -12.42 -0.77 9.84
C ALA A 546 -13.13 0.56 9.54
N VAL A 547 -13.39 1.37 10.57
CA VAL A 547 -14.34 2.50 10.51
C VAL A 547 -13.85 3.77 11.22
N ALA A 548 -12.57 3.85 11.59
CA ALA A 548 -11.98 5.02 12.23
C ALA A 548 -12.14 6.28 11.37
N THR A 549 -11.83 6.23 10.07
CA THR A 549 -11.95 7.42 9.18
C THR A 549 -13.39 7.88 8.96
N LYS A 550 -14.38 7.02 9.27
CA LYS A 550 -15.81 7.36 9.21
C LYS A 550 -16.35 7.90 10.54
N GLN A 551 -15.81 7.46 11.68
CA GLN A 551 -16.31 7.83 13.00
C GLN A 551 -15.56 9.00 13.64
N ILE A 552 -14.27 9.15 13.34
CA ILE A 552 -13.40 10.19 13.87
C ILE A 552 -13.30 11.32 12.86
N ARG A 553 -13.37 12.57 13.34
CA ARG A 553 -13.17 13.78 12.53
C ARG A 553 -11.86 14.45 12.89
N THR A 554 -11.28 15.17 11.94
CA THR A 554 -10.13 16.04 12.22
C THR A 554 -10.48 17.04 13.32
N GLY A 555 -9.65 17.12 14.34
CA GLY A 555 -9.82 17.95 15.53
C GLY A 555 -10.45 17.24 16.73
N ASP A 556 -11.04 16.05 16.56
CA ASP A 556 -11.56 15.27 17.69
C ASP A 556 -10.42 14.87 18.63
N GLN A 557 -10.66 14.93 19.94
CA GLN A 557 -9.69 14.49 20.94
C GLN A 557 -9.82 12.98 21.12
N ILE A 558 -8.73 12.24 20.88
CA ILE A 558 -8.72 10.78 20.97
C ILE A 558 -7.54 10.26 21.81
N LEU A 559 -7.74 9.11 22.45
CA LEU A 559 -6.72 8.33 23.14
C LEU A 559 -6.47 7.04 22.37
N VAL A 560 -5.23 6.78 21.99
CA VAL A 560 -4.79 5.55 21.33
C VAL A 560 -4.00 4.70 22.31
N ASN A 561 -4.42 3.46 22.50
CA ASN A 561 -3.67 2.44 23.23
C ASN A 561 -3.25 1.33 22.26
N GLY A 562 -2.04 1.45 21.74
CA GLY A 562 -1.46 0.48 20.82
C GLY A 562 -1.05 -0.84 21.47
N THR A 563 -1.13 -0.95 22.81
CA THR A 563 -0.92 -2.22 23.53
C THR A 563 -2.19 -3.06 23.56
N THR A 564 -3.36 -2.44 23.78
CA THR A 564 -4.65 -3.15 23.83
C THR A 564 -5.38 -3.16 22.50
N GLY A 565 -4.94 -2.36 21.52
CA GLY A 565 -5.61 -2.23 20.23
C GLY A 565 -6.87 -1.36 20.32
N GLU A 566 -6.93 -0.41 21.26
CA GLU A 566 -8.13 0.40 21.51
C GLU A 566 -7.90 1.87 21.14
N VAL A 567 -8.91 2.47 20.50
CA VAL A 567 -8.97 3.91 20.19
C VAL A 567 -10.22 4.47 20.85
N THR A 568 -10.05 5.42 21.76
CA THR A 568 -11.15 6.02 22.53
C THR A 568 -11.38 7.46 22.11
N LEU A 569 -12.60 7.80 21.72
CA LEU A 569 -13.05 9.17 21.50
C LEU A 569 -13.29 9.84 22.86
N LEU A 570 -12.53 10.89 23.16
CA LEU A 570 -12.59 11.62 24.43
C LEU A 570 -13.47 12.86 24.35
N GLY A 571 -13.51 13.51 23.18
CA GLY A 571 -14.31 14.69 22.93
C GLY A 571 -14.34 15.02 21.45
N ARG A 572 -15.47 15.53 20.97
CA ARG A 572 -15.57 16.05 19.61
C ARG A 572 -15.14 17.49 19.58
N LEU A 573 -14.59 17.94 18.45
CA LEU A 573 -14.43 19.37 18.23
C LEU A 573 -15.82 20.03 18.25
N ASP A 574 -16.07 20.93 19.21
CA ASP A 574 -17.37 21.59 19.36
C ASP A 574 -17.73 22.35 18.07
N GLU A 575 -18.90 22.07 17.49
CA GLU A 575 -19.47 22.81 16.34
C GLU A 575 -20.01 24.21 16.77
N ASP A 576 -19.81 24.64 18.03
CA ASP A 576 -20.63 25.66 18.71
C ASP A 576 -19.91 26.99 19.08
N GLU A 577 -18.84 27.41 18.38
CA GLU A 577 -18.31 28.79 18.46
C GLU A 577 -18.71 29.65 17.24
N GLY A 578 -19.97 29.54 16.82
CA GLY A 578 -20.45 30.15 15.58
C GLY A 578 -21.84 30.79 15.64
N THR A 579 -22.31 31.33 16.76
CA THR A 579 -23.27 32.46 16.82
C THR A 579 -23.59 32.83 18.28
N GLU A 580 -22.91 33.83 18.84
CA GLU A 580 -23.51 34.58 19.95
C GLU A 580 -24.75 35.31 19.42
N PRO A 581 -25.96 35.11 19.98
CA PRO A 581 -27.08 35.96 19.68
C PRO A 581 -26.81 37.32 20.33
N GLY A 582 -26.60 38.35 19.50
CA GLY A 582 -26.39 39.72 19.97
C GLY A 582 -27.48 40.15 20.96
N PRO A 583 -27.13 40.99 21.97
CA PRO A 583 -28.05 41.31 23.05
C PRO A 583 -29.27 42.07 22.51
N SER A 584 -30.42 41.62 23.01
CA SER A 584 -31.80 42.05 22.73
C SER A 584 -32.07 43.55 22.75
#